data_AF-A0A399NRT0-F1
#
_entry.id   AF-A0A399NRT0-F1
#
_cell.length_a   1.000
_cell.length_b   1.000
_cell.length_c   1.000
_cell.angle_alpha   90.00
_cell.angle_beta   90.00
_cell.angle_gamma   90.00
#
_symmetry.space_group_name_H-M   'P 1'
#
loop_
_entity.id
_entity.type
_entity.pdbx_description
1 polymer ?
#
loop_
_entity_poly.entity_id
_entity_poly.type
_entity_poly.pdbx_seq_one_letter_code
_entity_poly.pdbx_strand_id
1 'polypeptide(L)'
;RRVLDGMDLAVRNLRVISRRIDFLVVDGVRRPVLAELLSTVSNGVNLLGQSLSDPSAAPLAQQNLVLVAVRLDPRELIPGAPVGEVMLVMLLRPLLVDLQVAAGVDADAARRALAEV
;
A
#
# COMPACT_ATOMS: atom_id res chain seq x y z
N ARG A 1 16.60 4.98 -12.04
CA ARG A 1 17.09 4.29 -10.82
C ARG A 1 16.07 4.32 -9.69
N ARG A 2 15.54 5.49 -9.31
CA ARG A 2 14.48 5.65 -8.29
C ARG A 2 13.38 4.57 -8.29
N VAL A 3 12.74 4.30 -9.44
CA VAL A 3 11.69 3.26 -9.52
C VAL A 3 12.25 1.88 -9.18
N LEU A 4 13.42 1.51 -9.69
CA LEU A 4 14.06 0.23 -9.38
C LEU A 4 14.40 0.12 -7.88
N ASP A 5 14.97 1.17 -7.30
CA ASP A 5 15.37 1.18 -5.89
C ASP A 5 14.14 1.12 -4.96
N GLY A 6 13.07 1.86 -5.27
CA GLY A 6 11.81 1.82 -4.53
C GLY A 6 11.03 0.51 -4.73
N MET A 7 11.09 -0.09 -5.93
CA MET A 7 10.45 -1.39 -6.19
C MET A 7 11.18 -2.55 -5.50
N ASP A 8 12.50 -2.50 -5.32
CA ASP A 8 13.20 -3.53 -4.54
C ASP A 8 12.71 -3.56 -3.08
N LEU A 9 12.57 -2.38 -2.46
CA LEU A 9 12.01 -2.25 -1.11
C LEU A 9 10.54 -2.72 -1.06
N ALA A 10 9.72 -2.32 -2.03
CA ALA A 10 8.32 -2.73 -2.13
C ALA A 10 8.17 -4.26 -2.25
N VAL A 11 9.00 -4.92 -3.05
CA VAL A 11 8.98 -6.38 -3.22
C VAL A 11 9.32 -7.12 -1.91
N ARG A 12 10.27 -6.59 -1.12
CA ARG A 12 10.61 -7.17 0.19
C ARG A 12 9.43 -7.10 1.16
N ASN A 13 8.76 -5.94 1.23
CA ASN A 13 7.55 -5.78 2.03
C ASN A 13 6.41 -6.70 1.54
N LEU A 14 6.22 -6.79 0.23
CA LEU A 14 5.18 -7.62 -0.37
C LEU A 14 5.31 -9.09 0.02
N ARG A 15 6.52 -9.65 0.10
CA ARG A 15 6.73 -11.03 0.54
C ARG A 15 6.16 -11.30 1.94
N VAL A 16 6.38 -10.38 2.88
CA VAL A 16 5.87 -10.49 4.26
C VAL A 16 4.35 -10.36 4.28
N ILE A 17 3.81 -9.40 3.53
CA ILE A 17 2.37 -9.16 3.40
C ILE A 17 1.65 -10.38 2.80
N SER A 18 2.14 -10.91 1.68
CA SER A 18 1.55 -12.09 1.03
C SER A 18 1.52 -13.28 1.98
N ARG A 19 2.62 -13.54 2.70
CA ARG A 19 2.66 -14.65 3.66
C ARG A 19 1.66 -14.46 4.80
N ARG A 20 1.44 -13.23 5.25
CA ARG A 20 0.44 -12.90 6.28
C ARG A 20 -0.99 -13.11 5.75
N ILE A 21 -1.25 -12.71 4.51
CA ILE A 21 -2.55 -12.92 3.86
C ILE A 21 -2.86 -14.41 3.77
N ASP A 22 -1.89 -15.25 3.37
CA ASP A 22 -2.08 -16.71 3.30
C ASP A 22 -2.60 -17.29 4.62
N PHE A 23 -2.07 -16.84 5.76
CA PHE A 23 -2.55 -17.27 7.07
C PHE A 23 -3.92 -16.68 7.42
N LEU A 24 -4.16 -15.42 7.05
CA LEU A 24 -5.38 -14.70 7.39
C LEU A 24 -6.61 -15.31 6.70
N VAL A 25 -6.46 -15.83 5.49
CA VAL A 25 -7.59 -16.36 4.69
C VAL A 25 -7.94 -17.82 5.00
N VAL A 26 -7.15 -18.52 5.83
CA VAL A 26 -7.38 -19.95 6.16
C VAL A 26 -8.75 -20.20 6.78
N ASP A 27 -9.27 -19.23 7.53
CA ASP A 27 -10.57 -19.33 8.22
C ASP A 27 -11.78 -19.19 7.28
N GLY A 28 -11.56 -18.86 6.00
CA GLY A 28 -12.63 -18.66 5.01
C GLY A 28 -13.50 -17.42 5.26
N VAL A 29 -13.14 -16.55 6.20
CA VAL A 29 -13.91 -15.35 6.53
C VAL A 29 -13.68 -14.27 5.47
N ARG A 30 -14.78 -13.72 4.95
CA ARG A 30 -14.75 -12.63 3.97
C ARG A 30 -14.29 -11.34 4.61
N ARG A 31 -13.34 -10.65 3.94
CA ARG A 31 -12.76 -9.37 4.38
C ARG A 31 -12.86 -8.32 3.27
N PRO A 32 -14.07 -7.88 2.90
CA PRO A 32 -14.27 -7.04 1.73
C PRO A 32 -13.51 -5.71 1.80
N VAL A 33 -13.44 -5.08 2.98
CA VAL A 33 -12.70 -3.82 3.18
C VAL A 33 -11.20 -3.99 2.91
N LEU A 34 -10.60 -5.06 3.44
CA LEU A 34 -9.18 -5.35 3.20
C LEU A 34 -8.91 -5.73 1.75
N ALA A 35 -9.84 -6.46 1.10
CA ALA A 35 -9.75 -6.78 -0.31
C ALA A 35 -9.78 -5.51 -1.18
N GLU A 36 -10.71 -4.59 -0.89
CA GLU A 36 -10.82 -3.31 -1.60
C GLU A 36 -9.60 -2.41 -1.39
N LEU A 37 -9.04 -2.39 -0.17
CA LEU A 37 -7.79 -1.71 0.13
C LEU A 37 -6.64 -2.25 -0.75
N LEU A 38 -6.48 -3.58 -0.81
CA LEU A 38 -5.44 -4.22 -1.64
C LEU A 38 -5.67 -3.98 -3.14
N SER A 39 -6.93 -3.99 -3.60
CA SER A 39 -7.27 -3.63 -4.98
C SER A 39 -6.88 -2.18 -5.30
N THR A 40 -7.10 -1.25 -4.36
CA THR A 40 -6.73 0.15 -4.54
C THR A 40 -5.21 0.33 -4.63
N VAL A 41 -4.45 -0.35 -3.75
CA VAL A 41 -2.98 -0.38 -3.81
C VAL A 41 -2.50 -0.95 -5.15
N SER A 42 -3.11 -2.05 -5.62
CA SER A 42 -2.79 -2.67 -6.91
C SER A 42 -3.00 -1.71 -8.08
N ASN A 43 -4.06 -0.89 -8.06
CA ASN A 43 -4.29 0.14 -9.06
C ASN A 43 -3.16 1.19 -9.08
N GLY A 44 -2.71 1.64 -7.92
CA GLY A 44 -1.56 2.55 -7.80
C GLY A 44 -0.26 1.96 -8.37
N VAL A 45 -0.01 0.68 -8.09
CA VAL A 45 1.14 -0.06 -8.67
C VAL A 45 1.03 -0.18 -10.19
N ASN A 46 -0.17 -0.45 -10.73
CA ASN A 46 -0.39 -0.52 -12.17
C ASN A 46 -0.16 0.83 -12.85
N LEU A 47 -0.64 1.93 -12.26
CA LEU A 47 -0.37 3.30 -12.75
C LEU A 47 1.12 3.63 -12.70
N LEU A 48 1.82 3.21 -11.64
CA LEU A 48 3.27 3.35 -11.56
C LEU A 48 3.98 2.56 -12.67
N GLY A 49 3.54 1.34 -12.95
CA GLY A 49 4.05 0.55 -14.07
C GLY A 49 3.80 1.22 -15.44
N GLN A 50 2.60 1.76 -15.65
CA GLN A 50 2.25 2.51 -16.87
C GLN A 50 3.14 3.75 -17.03
N SER A 51 3.50 4.41 -15.92
CA SER A 51 4.34 5.62 -15.95
C SER A 51 5.74 5.41 -16.52
N LEU A 52 6.20 4.16 -16.60
CA LEU A 52 7.47 3.80 -17.23
C LEU A 52 7.46 3.99 -18.75
N SER A 53 6.29 3.84 -19.37
CA SER A 53 6.11 3.98 -20.82
C SER A 53 5.39 5.29 -21.17
N ASP A 54 4.53 5.79 -20.26
CA ASP A 54 3.77 7.02 -20.42
C ASP A 54 3.94 7.93 -19.18
N PRO A 55 4.82 8.95 -19.25
CA PRO A 55 5.05 9.86 -18.13
C PRO A 55 3.80 10.56 -17.58
N SER A 56 2.71 10.66 -18.36
CA SER A 56 1.46 11.29 -17.92
C SER A 56 0.73 10.49 -16.83
N ALA A 57 1.04 9.20 -16.67
CA ALA A 57 0.49 8.34 -15.62
C ALA A 57 1.15 8.55 -14.24
N ALA A 58 2.34 9.17 -14.17
CA ALA A 58 3.07 9.33 -12.90
C ALA A 58 2.29 10.16 -11.85
N PRO A 59 1.68 11.31 -12.18
CA PRO A 59 0.87 12.07 -11.21
C PRO A 59 -0.35 11.27 -10.71
N LEU A 60 -0.96 10.43 -11.56
CA LEU A 60 -2.08 9.58 -11.16
C LEU A 60 -1.64 8.51 -10.17
N ALA A 61 -0.48 7.89 -10.39
CA ALA A 61 0.10 6.93 -9.45
C ALA A 61 0.39 7.59 -8.09
N GLN A 62 1.00 8.77 -8.08
CA GLN A 62 1.28 9.53 -6.86
C GLN A 62 -0.01 9.86 -6.10
N GLN A 63 -1.01 10.41 -6.80
CA GLN A 63 -2.28 10.78 -6.19
C GLN A 63 -3.01 9.57 -5.60
N ASN A 64 -3.07 8.46 -6.33
CA ASN A 64 -3.69 7.23 -5.85
C ASN A 64 -3.02 6.74 -4.56
N LEU A 65 -1.70 6.61 -4.56
CA LEU A 65 -0.94 6.07 -3.42
C LEU A 65 -1.01 6.97 -2.19
N VAL A 66 -0.98 8.29 -2.36
CA VAL A 66 -1.20 9.26 -1.27
C VAL A 66 -2.60 9.11 -0.69
N LEU A 67 -3.61 8.97 -1.54
CA LEU A 67 -5.00 8.81 -1.10
C LEU A 67 -5.21 7.52 -0.28
N VAL A 68 -4.49 6.45 -0.61
CA VAL A 68 -4.48 5.23 0.24
C VAL A 68 -3.77 5.51 1.57
N ALA A 69 -2.62 6.18 1.55
CA ALA A 69 -1.82 6.44 2.74
C ALA A 69 -2.57 7.25 3.81
N VAL A 70 -3.29 8.30 3.40
CA VAL A 70 -4.04 9.18 4.32
C VAL A 70 -5.25 8.50 4.96
N ARG A 71 -5.71 7.36 4.42
CA ARG A 71 -6.83 6.57 4.96
C ARG A 71 -6.38 5.32 5.71
N LEU A 72 -5.08 5.09 5.82
CA LEU A 72 -4.53 3.85 6.38
C LEU A 72 -4.47 3.87 7.92
N ASP A 73 -5.62 4.13 8.56
CA ASP A 73 -5.84 3.94 10.01
C ASP A 73 -6.73 2.70 10.24
N PRO A 74 -6.22 1.64 10.91
CA PRO A 74 -7.03 0.46 11.21
C PRO A 74 -8.26 0.76 12.11
N ARG A 75 -8.21 1.82 12.92
CA ARG A 75 -9.33 2.21 13.80
C ARG A 75 -10.53 2.73 13.00
N GLU A 76 -10.27 3.33 11.84
CA GLU A 76 -11.31 3.82 10.92
C GLU A 76 -11.68 2.77 9.87
N LEU A 77 -10.69 2.11 9.27
CA LEU A 77 -10.91 1.15 8.19
C LEU A 77 -11.63 -0.12 8.66
N ILE A 78 -11.21 -0.67 9.80
CA ILE A 78 -11.65 -1.99 10.27
C ILE A 78 -11.89 -1.94 11.80
N PRO A 79 -12.84 -1.12 12.27
CA PRO A 79 -13.07 -0.89 13.70
C PRO A 79 -13.39 -2.19 14.43
N GLY A 80 -12.68 -2.46 15.53
CA GLY A 80 -12.86 -3.66 16.35
C GLY A 80 -12.37 -4.95 15.70
N ALA A 81 -11.67 -4.89 14.56
CA ALA A 81 -11.18 -6.08 13.89
C ALA A 81 -10.09 -6.81 14.70
N PRO A 82 -9.95 -8.13 14.51
CA PRO A 82 -8.92 -8.92 15.18
C PRO A 82 -7.51 -8.38 14.90
N VAL A 83 -6.59 -8.60 15.85
CA VAL A 83 -5.16 -8.26 15.71
C VAL A 83 -4.56 -8.80 14.40
N GLY A 84 -5.06 -9.95 13.94
CA GLY A 84 -4.79 -10.53 12.63
C GLY A 84 -4.81 -9.52 11.47
N GLU A 85 -5.91 -8.78 11.39
CA GLU A 85 -6.29 -7.84 10.34
C GLU A 85 -5.66 -6.47 10.55
N VAL A 86 -5.62 -5.99 11.80
CA VAL A 86 -4.92 -4.75 12.18
C VAL A 86 -3.46 -4.82 11.76
N MET A 87 -2.79 -5.94 12.02
CA MET A 87 -1.40 -6.14 11.61
C MET A 87 -1.22 -6.11 10.09
N LEU A 88 -2.19 -6.59 9.30
CA LEU A 88 -2.10 -6.50 7.84
C LEU A 88 -2.11 -5.03 7.39
N VAL A 89 -3.00 -4.21 7.96
CA VAL A 89 -3.03 -2.75 7.71
C VAL A 89 -1.70 -2.10 8.09
N MET A 90 -1.13 -2.46 9.25
CA MET A 90 0.16 -1.92 9.69
C MET A 90 1.32 -2.31 8.76
N LEU A 91 1.32 -3.54 8.22
CA LEU A 91 2.34 -4.00 7.26
C LEU A 91 2.24 -3.28 5.91
N LEU A 92 1.07 -2.77 5.53
CA LEU A 92 0.91 -1.98 4.30
C LEU A 92 1.53 -0.57 4.40
N ARG A 93 1.74 -0.04 5.61
CA ARG A 93 2.30 1.31 5.81
C ARG A 93 3.70 1.49 5.19
N PRO A 94 4.72 0.66 5.53
CA PRO A 94 6.03 0.78 4.89
C PRO A 94 5.99 0.51 3.37
N LEU A 95 5.15 -0.43 2.92
CA LEU A 95 4.94 -0.66 1.48
C LEU A 95 4.46 0.61 0.77
N LEU A 96 3.46 1.31 1.32
CA LEU A 96 2.95 2.55 0.72
C LEU A 96 3.99 3.66 0.69
N VAL A 97 4.89 3.73 1.68
CA VAL A 97 6.00 4.70 1.64
C VAL A 97 6.95 4.37 0.47
N ASP A 98 7.34 3.10 0.32
CA ASP A 98 8.22 2.67 -0.76
C ASP A 98 7.59 2.90 -2.15
N LEU A 99 6.30 2.59 -2.29
CA LEU A 99 5.54 2.82 -3.53
C LEU A 99 5.45 4.32 -3.86
N GLN A 100 5.18 5.18 -2.88
CA GLN A 100 5.15 6.64 -3.07
C GLN A 100 6.52 7.18 -3.48
N VAL A 101 7.59 6.73 -2.83
CA VAL A 101 8.97 7.12 -3.18
C VAL A 101 9.31 6.66 -4.61
N ALA A 102 8.92 5.45 -4.98
CA ALA A 102 9.08 4.96 -6.35
C ALA A 102 8.31 5.81 -7.36
N ALA A 103 7.09 6.23 -7.01
CA ALA A 103 6.28 7.15 -7.81
C ALA A 103 6.84 8.58 -7.88
N GLY A 104 7.87 8.91 -7.09
CA GLY A 104 8.55 10.20 -7.12
C GLY A 104 8.15 11.17 -6.01
N VAL A 105 7.40 10.71 -5.01
CA VAL A 105 7.12 11.49 -3.79
C VAL A 105 8.38 11.53 -2.93
N ASP A 106 8.64 12.68 -2.30
CA ASP A 106 9.71 12.79 -1.30
C ASP A 106 9.46 11.83 -0.11
N ALA A 107 10.52 11.24 0.44
CA ALA A 107 10.39 10.21 1.46
C ALA A 107 9.76 10.74 2.76
N ASP A 108 10.07 11.97 3.16
CA ASP A 108 9.48 12.56 4.35
C ASP A 108 8.04 13.00 4.10
N ALA A 109 7.73 13.47 2.89
CA ALA A 109 6.35 13.71 2.49
C ALA A 109 5.51 12.42 2.48
N ALA A 110 6.05 11.31 1.96
CA ALA A 110 5.39 10.02 1.94
C ALA A 110 5.10 9.48 3.35
N ARG A 111 6.02 9.68 4.31
CA ARG A 111 5.82 9.33 5.72
C ARG A 111 4.75 10.20 6.38
N ARG A 112 4.76 11.52 6.13
CA ARG A 112 3.76 12.46 6.65
C ARG A 112 2.37 12.24 6.08
N ALA A 113 2.27 11.64 4.89
CA ALA A 113 0.98 11.31 4.27
C ALA A 113 0.27 10.13 4.94
N LEU A 114 0.96 9.33 5.77
CA LEU A 114 0.31 8.22 6.47
C LEU A 114 -0.63 8.75 7.54
N ALA A 115 -1.82 8.14 7.66
CA ALA A 115 -2.73 8.39 8.77
C ALA A 115 -2.03 8.14 10.13
N GLU A 116 -2.33 8.94 11.14
CA GLU A 116 -1.82 8.75 12.50
C GLU A 116 -2.51 7.54 13.16
N VAL A 117 -1.71 6.62 13.71
CA VAL A 117 -2.16 5.36 14.36
C VAL A 117 -1.64 5.33 15.78
#